data_AF-Q8YUF0-F1
#
_entry.id   AF-Q8YUF0-F1
#
_cell.length_a   1.000
_cell.length_b   1.000
_cell.length_c   1.000
_cell.angle_alpha   90.00
_cell.angle_beta   90.00
_cell.angle_gamma   90.00
#
_symmetry.space_group_name_H-M   'P 1'
#
loop_
_entity.id
_entity.type
_entity.pdbx_description
1 polymer ?
#
loop_
_entity_poly.entity_id
_entity_poly.type
_entity_poly.pdbx_seq_one_letter_code
_entity_poly.pdbx_strand_id
1 'polypeptide(L)' 'MSPSLQKIFSEIEQLTPEEQLTVMGHLVERVKKHIFQAQGKRKWSDLKGMASYPLFGEDAQDWVSQHRRE' A
#
# COMPACT_ATOMS: atom_id res chain seq x y z
N MET A 1 -1.45 25.12 20.15
CA MET A 1 -1.01 24.68 18.81
C MET A 1 0.44 25.10 18.61
N SER A 2 1.25 24.33 17.89
CA SER A 2 2.60 24.79 17.56
C SER A 2 2.52 26.01 16.63
N PRO A 3 3.40 27.02 16.79
CA PRO A 3 3.40 28.21 15.94
C PRO A 3 3.64 27.86 14.46
N SER A 4 4.38 26.78 14.19
CA SER A 4 4.57 26.24 12.85
C SER A 4 3.30 25.73 12.20
N LEU A 5 2.42 25.07 12.95
CA LEU A 5 1.17 24.51 12.42
C LEU A 5 0.16 25.61 12.10
N GLN A 6 0.13 26.66 12.92
CA GLN A 6 -0.71 27.84 12.67
C GLN A 6 -0.33 28.53 11.35
N LYS A 7 0.97 28.70 11.09
CA LYS A 7 1.47 29.27 9.83
C LYS A 7 1.01 28.45 8.62
N ILE A 8 1.11 27.11 8.72
CA ILE A 8 0.69 26.20 7.65
C ILE A 8 -0.81 26.33 7.37
N PHE A 9 -1.66 26.43 8.41
CA PHE A 9 -3.09 26.63 8.18
C PHE A 9 -3.39 27.96 7.50
N SER A 10 -2.76 29.05 7.93
CA SER A 10 -2.92 30.34 7.27
C SER A 10 -2.46 30.33 5.81
N GLU A 11 -1.42 29.57 5.48
CA GLU A 11 -0.98 29.41 4.08
C GLU A 11 -1.96 28.56 3.26
N ILE A 12 -2.54 27.49 3.83
CA ILE A 12 -3.54 26.66 3.15
C ILE A 12 -4.85 27.42 2.89
N GLU A 13 -5.27 28.27 3.83
CA GLU A 13 -6.47 29.11 3.70
C GLU A 13 -6.38 30.14 2.56
N GLN A 14 -5.16 30.52 2.15
CA GLN A 14 -4.95 31.41 1.01
C GLN A 14 -5.03 30.72 -0.36
N LEU A 15 -5.04 29.39 -0.38
CA LEU A 15 -5.11 28.59 -1.61
C LEU A 15 -6.53 28.54 -2.16
N THR A 16 -6.63 28.32 -3.47
CA THR A 16 -7.91 28.01 -4.11
C THR A 16 -8.45 26.65 -3.64
N PRO A 17 -9.77 26.39 -3.74
CA PRO A 17 -10.33 25.09 -3.36
C PRO A 17 -9.68 23.89 -4.05
N GLU A 18 -9.27 24.03 -5.32
CA GLU A 18 -8.60 22.97 -6.09
C GLU A 18 -7.18 22.67 -5.56
N GLU A 19 -6.45 23.71 -5.19
CA GLU A 19 -5.12 23.57 -4.57
C GLU A 19 -5.24 22.98 -3.16
N GLN A 20 -6.25 23.35 -2.39
CA GLN A 20 -6.53 22.75 -1.09
C GLN A 20 -6.82 21.24 -1.20
N LEU A 21 -7.59 20.82 -2.21
CA LEU A 21 -7.82 19.40 -2.51
C LEU A 21 -6.51 18.68 -2.87
N THR A 22 -5.62 19.34 -3.61
CA THR A 22 -4.30 18.80 -3.96
C THR A 22 -3.44 18.60 -2.72
N VAL A 23 -3.40 19.59 -1.81
CA VAL A 23 -2.70 19.49 -0.52
C VAL A 23 -3.26 18.35 0.32
N MET A 24 -4.58 18.23 0.41
CA MET A 24 -5.24 17.13 1.12
C MET A 24 -4.82 15.77 0.56
N GLY A 25 -4.86 15.59 -0.76
CA GLY A 25 -4.44 14.34 -1.41
C GLY A 25 -2.97 13.99 -1.12
N HIS A 26 -2.08 14.97 -1.21
CA HIS A 26 -0.66 14.77 -0.90
C HIS A 26 -0.42 14.40 0.58
N LEU A 27 -1.14 15.03 1.51
CA LEU A 27 -1.06 14.71 2.94
C LEU A 27 -1.58 13.30 3.23
N VAL A 28 -2.73 12.93 2.67
CA VAL A 28 -3.30 11.58 2.80
C VAL A 28 -2.34 10.54 2.27
N GLU A 29 -1.71 10.75 1.11
CA GLU A 29 -0.75 9.79 0.56
C GLU A 29 0.53 9.67 1.41
N ARG A 30 1.02 10.77 1.98
CA ARG A 30 2.16 10.74 2.91
C ARG A 30 1.85 9.98 4.19
N VAL A 31 0.70 10.27 4.81
CA VAL A 31 0.23 9.54 6.01
C VAL A 31 0.03 8.06 5.67
N LYS A 32 -0.58 7.80 4.51
CA LYS A 32 -0.62 6.55 3.76
C LYS A 32 0.67 5.73 3.94
N LYS A 33 1.72 6.27 3.32
CA LYS A 33 3.05 5.68 3.28
C LYS A 33 3.64 5.46 4.66
N HIS A 34 3.53 6.42 5.57
CA HIS A 34 4.07 6.26 6.93
C HIS A 34 3.37 5.16 7.73
N ILE A 35 2.04 5.07 7.65
CA ILE A 35 1.28 4.01 8.34
C ILE A 35 1.59 2.64 7.74
N PHE A 36 1.58 2.52 6.41
CA PHE A 36 1.85 1.25 5.74
C PHE A 36 3.33 0.84 5.78
N GLN A 37 4.27 1.78 5.94
CA GLN A 37 5.66 1.45 6.23
C GLN A 37 5.86 1.02 7.68
N ALA A 38 5.09 1.57 8.62
CA ALA A 38 5.11 1.15 10.03
C ALA A 38 4.49 -0.24 10.22
N GLN A 39 3.53 -0.63 9.39
CA GLN A 39 3.15 -2.04 9.23
C GLN A 39 4.29 -2.76 8.52
N GLY A 40 5.25 -3.25 9.31
CA GLY A 40 6.41 -3.98 8.80
C GLY A 40 6.02 -4.98 7.71
N LYS A 41 6.88 -5.10 6.68
CA LYS A 41 6.67 -6.02 5.55
C LYS A 41 6.18 -7.36 6.09
N ARG A 42 4.97 -7.79 5.69
CA ARG A 42 4.45 -9.12 6.07
C ARG A 42 5.50 -10.15 5.69
N LYS A 43 5.84 -11.04 6.63
CA LYS A 43 6.84 -12.06 6.35
C LYS A 43 6.20 -13.06 5.39
N TRP A 44 6.96 -13.56 4.42
CA TRP A 44 6.49 -14.63 3.53
C TRP A 44 5.99 -15.86 4.30
N SER A 45 6.55 -16.11 5.49
CA SER A 45 6.10 -17.15 6.42
C SER A 45 4.64 -16.99 6.84
N ASP A 46 4.15 -15.75 6.93
CA ASP A 46 2.78 -15.45 7.39
C ASP A 46 1.73 -15.87 6.35
N LEU A 47 2.15 -16.08 5.10
CA LEU A 47 1.30 -16.53 4.00
C LEU A 47 1.26 -18.06 3.85
N LYS A 48 2.10 -18.80 4.60
CA LYS A 48 2.20 -20.26 4.49
C LYS A 48 0.87 -20.90 4.91
N GLY A 49 0.28 -21.69 4.01
CA GLY A 49 -0.96 -22.44 4.28
C GLY A 49 -2.26 -21.65 4.11
N MET A 50 -2.20 -20.39 3.65
CA MET A 50 -3.41 -19.60 3.37
C MET A 50 -4.12 -20.01 2.07
N ALA A 51 -3.40 -20.69 1.17
CA ALA A 51 -3.96 -21.16 -0.10
C ALA A 51 -4.55 -22.57 0.06
N SER A 52 -5.79 -22.74 -0.41
CA SER A 52 -6.36 -24.07 -0.65
C SER A 52 -5.52 -24.79 -1.70
N TYR A 53 -5.30 -26.08 -1.52
CA TYR A 53 -4.63 -26.91 -2.52
C TYR A 53 -5.65 -27.69 -3.35
N PRO A 54 -5.56 -27.67 -4.70
CA PRO A 54 -4.70 -26.81 -5.54
C PRO A 54 -5.27 -25.39 -5.65
N LEU A 55 -4.42 -24.35 -5.61
CA LEU A 55 -4.88 -22.96 -5.66
C LEU A 55 -5.53 -22.60 -7.00
N PHE A 56 -5.10 -23.24 -8.08
CA PHE A 56 -5.56 -22.99 -9.45
C PHE A 56 -6.18 -24.23 -10.12
N GLY A 57 -6.65 -25.19 -9.33
CA GLY A 57 -7.34 -26.39 -9.84
C GLY A 57 -6.41 -27.49 -10.40
N GLU A 58 -5.14 -27.19 -10.68
CA GLU A 58 -4.11 -28.18 -11.01
C GLU A 58 -2.93 -28.07 -10.03
N ASP A 59 -2.32 -29.21 -9.72
CA ASP A 59 -1.09 -29.25 -8.97
C ASP A 59 0.09 -28.71 -9.80
N ALA A 60 0.99 -27.97 -9.15
CA ALA A 60 2.11 -27.36 -9.83
C ALA A 60 3.10 -28.40 -10.41
N GLN A 61 3.32 -29.52 -9.70
CA GLN A 61 4.20 -30.59 -10.15
C GLN A 61 3.59 -31.34 -11.35
N ASP A 62 2.28 -31.56 -11.35
CA ASP A 62 1.56 -32.17 -12.48
C ASP A 62 1.68 -31.31 -13.74
N TRP A 63 1.45 -29.99 -13.63
CA TRP A 63 1.61 -29.06 -14.76
C TRP A 63 3.03 -29.09 -15.33
N VAL A 64 4.05 -28.99 -14.46
CA VAL A 64 5.46 -29.02 -14.88
C VAL A 64 5.81 -30.34 -15.56
N SER A 65 5.32 -31.46 -15.04
CA SER A 65 5.59 -32.78 -15.60
C SER A 65 5.00 -32.94 -17.00
N GLN A 66 3.84 -32.34 -17.27
CA GLN A 66 3.21 -32.34 -18.60
C GLN A 66 3.89 -31.39 -19.59
N HIS A 67 4.38 -30.23 -19.13
CA HIS A 67 4.85 -29.15 -20.01
C HIS A 67 6.37 -29.11 -20.18
N ARG A 68 7.14 -29.89 -19.41
CA ARG A 68 8.59 -29.98 -19.58
C ARG A 68 8.92 -30.64 -20.92
N ARG A 69 9.67 -29.93 -21.75
CA ARG A 69 10.38 -30.50 -22.91
C ARG A 69 11.85 -30.55 -22.56
N GLU A 70 12.45 -31.73 -22.70
CA GLU A 70 13.89 -31.96 -22.60
C GLU A 70 14.62 -31.49 -23.86
#